data_AF-A0A6M3ILW4-F1
#
_entry.id   AF-A0A6M3ILW4-F1
#
_cell.length_a   1.000
_cell.length_b   1.000
_cell.length_c   1.000
_cell.angle_alpha   90.00
_cell.angle_beta   90.00
_cell.angle_gamma   90.00
#
_symmetry.space_group_name_H-M   'P 1'
#
loop_
_entity.id
_entity.type
_entity.pdbx_description
1 polymer ?
#
loop_
_entity_poly.entity_id
_entity_poly.type
_entity_poly.pdbx_seq_one_letter_code
_entity_poly.pdbx_strand_id
1 'polypeptide(L)'
;MPKKKTKSLVITKLNPNQKMFCELYAGGGEYFGNAAWSYVLAYKLDIPVISYKLLTNEQRKVYDSACAMAVTLLRNVKVKNFCNDLVDALIKDEIVDRELVKVILQMDELSPKVAAIREYNQLKKRVSDTPPAPAQDLHLHLHESPRILQIIKNAEEELLKELDSDINA
;
A
#
# COMPACT_ATOMS: atom_id res chain seq x y z
N MET A 1 -5.42 -30.00 -7.72
CA MET A 1 -4.63 -28.98 -7.00
C MET A 1 -3.17 -29.13 -7.37
N PRO A 2 -2.52 -28.13 -7.99
CA PRO A 2 -1.09 -28.22 -8.29
C PRO A 2 -0.30 -28.12 -6.96
N LYS A 3 0.51 -29.13 -6.70
CA LYS A 3 1.40 -29.19 -5.52
C LYS A 3 2.38 -28.01 -5.61
N LYS A 4 2.28 -27.04 -4.70
CA LYS A 4 3.28 -25.97 -4.56
C LYS A 4 4.62 -26.66 -4.28
N LYS A 5 5.54 -26.62 -5.24
CA LYS A 5 6.92 -27.06 -5.04
C LYS A 5 7.51 -26.13 -3.97
N THR A 6 7.75 -26.65 -2.78
CA THR A 6 8.54 -25.97 -1.75
C THR A 6 9.90 -25.67 -2.37
N LYS A 7 10.14 -24.42 -2.78
CA LYS A 7 11.47 -23.94 -3.15
C LYS A 7 12.32 -24.11 -1.89
N SER A 8 13.09 -25.20 -1.81
CA SER A 8 14.13 -25.28 -0.80
C SER A 8 15.08 -24.12 -1.08
N LEU A 9 15.32 -23.28 -0.07
CA LEU A 9 16.38 -22.27 -0.09
C LEU A 9 17.63 -22.92 -0.69
N VAL A 10 17.97 -22.55 -1.92
CA VAL A 10 19.18 -23.07 -2.54
C VAL A 10 20.29 -22.39 -1.76
N ILE A 11 20.91 -23.13 -0.83
CA ILE A 11 22.09 -22.69 -0.09
C ILE A 11 23.22 -22.58 -1.12
N THR A 12 23.18 -21.49 -1.89
CA THR A 12 24.23 -21.13 -2.82
C THR A 12 25.38 -20.60 -1.99
N LYS A 13 26.53 -21.25 -2.07
CA LYS A 13 27.76 -20.81 -1.39
C LYS A 13 28.22 -19.49 -2.01
N LEU A 14 27.70 -18.37 -1.52
CA LEU A 14 28.17 -17.02 -1.77
C LEU A 14 29.43 -16.77 -0.95
N ASN A 15 30.32 -15.91 -1.45
CA ASN A 15 31.44 -15.46 -0.63
C ASN A 15 30.95 -14.47 0.45
N PRO A 16 31.74 -14.21 1.52
CA PRO A 16 31.32 -13.34 2.62
C PRO A 16 30.91 -11.94 2.17
N ASN A 17 31.65 -11.33 1.25
CA ASN A 17 31.36 -9.98 0.75
C ASN A 17 30.07 -9.94 -0.08
N GLN A 18 29.81 -10.97 -0.88
CA GLN A 18 28.57 -11.10 -1.65
C GLN A 18 27.37 -11.26 -0.74
N LYS A 19 27.51 -12.07 0.32
CA LYS A 19 26.46 -12.22 1.34
C LYS A 19 26.18 -10.89 2.03
N MET A 20 27.23 -10.19 2.49
CA MET A 20 27.11 -8.87 3.10
C MET A 20 26.45 -7.86 2.15
N PHE A 21 26.84 -7.87 0.87
CA PHE A 21 26.22 -7.04 -0.17
C PHE A 21 24.72 -7.32 -0.28
N CYS A 22 24.32 -8.59 -0.35
CA CYS A 22 22.91 -8.96 -0.43
C CYS A 22 22.13 -8.55 0.83
N GLU A 23 22.69 -8.74 2.03
CA GLU A 23 22.06 -8.35 3.29
C GLU A 23 21.84 -6.84 3.36
N LEU A 24 22.82 -6.03 2.94
CA LEU A 24 22.67 -4.57 2.89
C LEU A 24 21.65 -4.13 1.83
N TYR A 25 21.70 -4.73 0.64
CA TYR A 25 20.88 -4.32 -0.50
C TYR A 25 19.42 -4.77 -0.39
N ALA A 26 19.19 -5.98 0.11
CA ALA A 26 17.88 -6.65 0.08
C ALA A 26 17.32 -7.00 1.46
N GLY A 27 18.07 -6.79 2.55
CA GLY A 27 17.67 -7.15 3.91
C GLY A 27 16.76 -6.14 4.63
N GLY A 28 16.30 -5.09 3.95
CA GLY A 28 15.35 -4.12 4.51
C GLY A 28 15.96 -3.07 5.46
N GLY A 29 17.29 -2.91 5.45
CA GLY A 29 17.99 -1.90 6.26
C GLY A 29 18.13 -0.54 5.57
N GLU A 30 19.03 0.29 6.11
CA GLU A 30 19.30 1.66 5.64
C GLU A 30 19.66 1.75 4.15
N TYR A 31 20.35 0.73 3.61
CA TYR A 31 20.82 0.68 2.22
C TYR A 31 19.91 -0.14 1.30
N PHE A 32 18.70 -0.47 1.76
CA PHE A 32 17.76 -1.26 0.98
C PHE A 32 17.49 -0.61 -0.38
N GLY A 33 17.66 -1.40 -1.45
CA GLY A 33 17.50 -0.94 -2.83
C GLY A 33 18.66 -0.09 -3.36
N ASN A 34 19.68 0.24 -2.56
CA ASN A 34 20.85 0.99 -3.01
C ASN A 34 22.06 0.09 -3.27
N ALA A 35 22.21 -0.34 -4.53
CA ALA A 35 23.26 -1.29 -4.91
C ALA A 35 24.68 -0.71 -4.77
N ALA A 36 24.87 0.59 -5.06
CA ALA A 36 26.18 1.21 -5.03
C ALA A 36 26.74 1.29 -3.61
N TRP A 37 25.98 1.86 -2.66
CA TRP A 37 26.41 1.95 -1.26
C TRP A 37 26.53 0.57 -0.60
N SER A 38 25.64 -0.35 -0.93
CA SER A 38 25.75 -1.74 -0.46
C SER A 38 27.06 -2.38 -0.90
N TYR A 39 27.53 -2.11 -2.13
CA TYR A 39 28.80 -2.62 -2.63
C TYR A 39 30.00 -1.96 -1.95
N VAL A 40 29.98 -0.64 -1.81
CA VAL A 40 31.02 0.13 -1.12
C VAL A 40 31.26 -0.41 0.29
N LEU A 41 30.19 -0.62 1.05
CA LEU A 41 30.25 -1.15 2.41
C LEU A 41 30.70 -2.62 2.45
N ALA A 42 30.12 -3.47 1.60
CA ALA A 42 30.42 -4.90 1.59
C ALA A 42 31.87 -5.21 1.17
N TYR A 43 32.44 -4.40 0.28
CA TYR A 43 33.82 -4.55 -0.21
C TYR A 43 34.80 -3.59 0.47
N LYS A 44 34.34 -2.81 1.46
CA LYS A 44 35.15 -1.88 2.26
C LYS A 44 35.98 -0.93 1.40
N LEU A 45 35.33 -0.32 0.40
CA LEU A 45 35.99 0.69 -0.43
C LEU A 45 36.25 1.95 0.40
N ASP A 46 37.39 2.58 0.17
CA ASP A 46 37.85 3.75 0.92
C ASP A 46 37.16 5.04 0.43
N ILE A 47 35.83 5.09 0.62
CA ILE A 47 35.03 6.29 0.40
C ILE A 47 34.01 6.47 1.52
N PRO A 48 33.76 7.71 1.97
CA PRO A 48 32.73 7.97 2.97
C PRO A 48 31.34 7.73 2.36
N VAL A 49 30.44 7.14 3.15
CA VAL A 49 29.04 6.94 2.76
C VAL A 49 28.27 8.23 3.02
N ILE A 50 28.34 9.14 2.06
CA ILE A 50 27.71 10.46 2.10
C ILE A 50 27.00 10.75 0.78
N SER A 51 26.26 11.85 0.69
CA SER A 51 25.64 12.25 -0.58
C SER A 51 26.67 12.32 -1.72
N TYR A 52 26.34 11.74 -2.87
CA TYR A 52 27.20 11.73 -4.07
C TYR A 52 27.72 13.13 -4.45
N LYS A 53 26.91 14.18 -4.20
CA LYS A 53 27.26 15.58 -4.49
C LYS A 53 28.40 16.11 -3.61
N LEU A 54 28.62 15.52 -2.44
CA LEU A 54 29.64 15.91 -1.48
C LEU A 54 30.97 15.15 -1.66
N LEU A 55 31.02 14.16 -2.54
CA LEU A 55 32.24 13.41 -2.82
C LEU A 55 33.26 14.27 -3.57
N THR A 56 34.55 13.99 -3.38
CA THR A 56 35.62 14.55 -4.23
C THR A 56 35.57 13.92 -5.62
N ASN A 57 36.29 14.52 -6.58
CA ASN A 57 36.39 13.95 -7.94
C ASN A 57 36.97 12.53 -7.96
N GLU A 58 37.90 12.22 -7.05
CA GLU A 58 38.51 10.89 -6.95
C GLU A 58 37.55 9.89 -6.33
N GLN A 59 36.87 10.27 -5.25
CA GLN A 59 35.86 9.43 -4.60
C GLN A 59 34.69 9.12 -5.52
N ARG A 60 34.28 10.08 -6.39
CA ARG A 60 33.26 9.83 -7.42
C ARG A 60 33.67 8.72 -8.37
N LYS A 61 34.92 8.69 -8.84
CA LYS A 61 35.40 7.60 -9.72
C LYS A 61 35.29 6.23 -9.05
N VAL A 62 35.62 6.16 -7.76
CA VAL A 62 35.48 4.92 -6.97
C VAL A 62 34.01 4.52 -6.84
N TYR A 63 33.13 5.48 -6.55
CA TYR A 63 31.69 5.26 -6.46
C TYR A 63 31.09 4.82 -7.81
N ASP A 64 31.49 5.43 -8.92
CA ASP A 64 31.03 5.08 -10.27
C ASP A 64 31.48 3.67 -10.66
N SER A 65 32.71 3.30 -10.31
CA SER A 65 33.21 1.93 -10.43
C SER A 65 32.38 0.95 -9.58
N ALA A 66 32.08 1.32 -8.32
CA ALA A 66 31.23 0.53 -7.45
C ALA A 66 29.82 0.33 -8.03
N CYS A 67 29.23 1.35 -8.66
CA CYS A 67 27.95 1.24 -9.36
C CYS A 67 28.00 0.16 -10.45
N ALA A 68 29.02 0.23 -11.32
CA ALA A 68 29.19 -0.73 -12.42
C ALA A 68 29.41 -2.16 -11.90
N MET A 69 30.21 -2.31 -10.85
CA MET A 69 30.48 -3.60 -10.20
C MET A 69 29.24 -4.16 -9.50
N ALA A 70 28.46 -3.32 -8.82
CA ALA A 70 27.22 -3.72 -8.16
C ALA A 70 26.18 -4.23 -9.16
N VAL A 71 25.98 -3.53 -10.28
CA VAL A 71 25.08 -3.97 -11.36
C VAL A 71 25.54 -5.29 -11.95
N THR A 72 26.84 -5.45 -12.17
CA THR A 72 27.43 -6.71 -12.65
C THR A 72 27.19 -7.84 -11.65
N LEU A 73 27.32 -7.56 -10.35
CA LEU A 73 27.11 -8.52 -9.28
C LEU A 73 25.64 -8.99 -9.21
N LEU A 74 24.68 -8.07 -9.37
CA LEU A 74 23.25 -8.39 -9.40
C LEU A 74 22.82 -9.22 -10.62
N ARG A 75 23.60 -9.23 -11.70
CA ARG A 75 23.39 -10.12 -12.84
C ARG A 75 23.77 -11.57 -12.54
N ASN A 76 24.58 -11.81 -11.51
CA ASN A 76 24.92 -13.17 -11.08
C ASN A 76 23.69 -13.87 -10.53
N VAL A 77 23.32 -15.01 -11.13
CA VAL A 77 22.12 -15.78 -10.77
C VAL A 77 22.10 -16.18 -9.30
N LYS A 78 23.26 -16.52 -8.70
CA LYS A 78 23.33 -16.90 -7.28
C LYS A 78 23.03 -15.73 -6.36
N VAL A 79 23.64 -14.58 -6.64
CA VAL A 79 23.40 -13.32 -5.89
C VAL A 79 21.96 -12.90 -6.03
N LYS A 80 21.42 -12.89 -7.25
CA LYS A 80 20.04 -12.52 -7.53
C LYS A 80 19.05 -13.41 -6.77
N ASN A 81 19.25 -14.73 -6.79
CA ASN A 81 18.39 -15.66 -6.08
C ASN A 81 18.44 -15.42 -4.57
N PHE A 82 19.62 -15.20 -4.00
CA PHE A 82 19.76 -14.90 -2.58
C PHE A 82 19.11 -13.57 -2.19
N CYS A 83 19.25 -12.52 -3.02
CA CYS A 83 18.51 -11.26 -2.81
C CYS A 83 16.99 -11.48 -2.83
N ASN A 84 16.49 -12.29 -3.77
CA ASN A 84 15.06 -12.60 -3.83
C ASN A 84 14.61 -13.36 -2.58
N ASP A 85 15.38 -14.36 -2.13
CA ASP A 85 15.07 -15.11 -0.91
C ASP A 85 15.02 -14.19 0.33
N LEU A 86 15.90 -13.17 0.40
CA LEU A 86 15.86 -12.15 1.45
C LEU A 86 14.60 -11.28 1.36
N VAL A 87 14.26 -10.77 0.18
CA VAL A 87 13.04 -9.95 -0.01
C VAL A 87 11.78 -10.76 0.28
N ASP A 88 11.70 -11.99 -0.21
CA ASP A 88 10.59 -12.92 0.04
C ASP A 88 10.44 -13.18 1.56
N ALA A 89 11.53 -13.18 2.31
CA ALA A 89 11.49 -13.31 3.76
C ALA A 89 10.93 -12.07 4.48
N LEU A 90 11.01 -10.87 3.88
CA LEU A 90 10.48 -9.61 4.43
C LEU A 90 8.98 -9.44 4.19
N ILE A 91 8.44 -10.01 3.11
CA ILE A 91 7.03 -9.85 2.72
C ILE A 91 6.12 -10.99 3.21
N LYS A 92 6.53 -11.70 4.26
CA LYS A 92 5.67 -12.71 4.91
C LYS A 92 4.46 -12.04 5.54
N ASP A 93 3.30 -12.68 5.45
CA ASP A 93 2.02 -12.17 5.97
C ASP A 93 2.16 -11.59 7.40
N GLU A 94 2.85 -12.29 8.30
CA GLU A 94 3.08 -11.85 9.68
C GLU A 94 3.82 -10.51 9.80
N ILE A 95 4.78 -10.25 8.90
CA ILE A 95 5.56 -9.00 8.87
C ILE A 95 4.70 -7.91 8.24
N VAL A 96 4.06 -8.21 7.11
CA VAL A 96 3.19 -7.25 6.41
C VAL A 96 2.05 -6.80 7.32
N ASP A 97 1.39 -7.72 8.00
CA ASP A 97 0.33 -7.42 8.97
C ASP A 97 0.85 -6.52 10.10
N ARG A 98 2.07 -6.76 10.59
CA ARG A 98 2.69 -5.93 11.64
C ARG A 98 2.96 -4.51 11.15
N GLU A 99 3.52 -4.35 9.95
CA GLU A 99 3.74 -3.02 9.36
C GLU A 99 2.40 -2.32 9.08
N LEU A 100 1.39 -3.03 8.60
CA LEU A 100 0.04 -2.50 8.40
C LEU A 100 -0.55 -1.98 9.72
N VAL A 101 -0.38 -2.70 10.82
CA VAL A 101 -0.80 -2.25 12.16
C VAL A 101 -0.08 -0.96 12.56
N LYS A 102 1.22 -0.81 12.29
CA LYS A 102 1.93 0.44 12.59
C LYS A 102 1.35 1.63 11.82
N VAL A 103 1.02 1.45 10.54
CA VAL A 103 0.37 2.50 9.72
C VAL A 103 -1.02 2.85 10.27
N ILE A 104 -1.79 1.87 10.75
CA ILE A 104 -3.10 2.14 11.37
C ILE A 104 -2.94 2.94 12.69
N LEU A 105 -1.93 2.61 13.48
CA LEU A 105 -1.70 3.24 14.80
C LEU A 105 -0.97 4.58 14.72
N GLN A 106 -0.38 4.94 13.59
CA GLN A 106 0.30 6.22 13.45
C GLN A 106 -0.69 7.40 13.61
N MET A 107 -0.16 8.54 14.06
CA MET A 107 -0.92 9.78 14.27
C MET A 107 -0.54 10.88 13.27
N ASP A 108 0.30 10.55 12.29
CA ASP A 108 0.90 11.49 11.36
C ASP A 108 -0.01 11.75 10.15
N GLU A 109 0.00 10.85 9.16
CA GLU A 109 -0.84 11.00 7.97
C GLU A 109 -2.13 10.16 8.01
N LEU A 110 -3.26 10.85 7.80
CA LEU A 110 -4.59 10.23 7.76
C LEU A 110 -4.86 9.43 6.47
N SER A 111 -4.34 9.84 5.32
CA SER A 111 -4.62 9.17 4.04
C SER A 111 -4.09 7.73 4.01
N PRO A 112 -2.80 7.45 4.32
CA PRO A 112 -2.28 6.08 4.42
C PRO A 112 -2.99 5.26 5.50
N LYS A 113 -3.39 5.91 6.60
CA LYS A 113 -4.11 5.28 7.71
C LYS A 113 -5.50 4.80 7.29
N VAL A 114 -6.28 5.63 6.60
CA VAL A 114 -7.61 5.25 6.08
C VAL A 114 -7.48 4.11 5.07
N ALA A 115 -6.48 4.17 4.18
CA ALA A 115 -6.20 3.08 3.25
C ALA A 115 -5.89 1.78 4.01
N ALA A 116 -5.00 1.81 4.99
CA ALA A 116 -4.66 0.63 5.80
C ALA A 116 -5.86 0.04 6.55
N ILE A 117 -6.74 0.88 7.11
CA ILE A 117 -7.99 0.44 7.75
C ILE A 117 -8.93 -0.21 6.73
N ARG A 118 -9.02 0.32 5.50
CA ARG A 118 -9.83 -0.28 4.43
C ARG A 118 -9.33 -1.67 4.06
N GLU A 119 -8.03 -1.82 3.80
CA GLU A 119 -7.42 -3.12 3.49
C GLU A 119 -7.64 -4.12 4.64
N TYR A 120 -7.45 -3.69 5.89
CA TYR A 120 -7.73 -4.52 7.07
C TYR A 120 -9.20 -4.95 7.16
N ASN A 121 -10.15 -4.05 6.88
CA ASN A 121 -11.57 -4.38 6.88
C ASN A 121 -11.95 -5.34 5.74
N GLN A 122 -11.32 -5.24 4.57
CA GLN A 122 -11.46 -6.20 3.48
C GLN A 122 -10.94 -7.59 3.88
N LEU A 123 -9.76 -7.68 4.51
CA LEU A 123 -9.23 -8.94 5.04
C LEU A 123 -10.18 -9.58 6.07
N LYS A 124 -10.80 -8.77 6.93
CA LYS A 124 -11.83 -9.22 7.89
C LYS A 124 -13.21 -9.41 7.27
N LYS A 125 -13.38 -9.18 5.96
CA LYS A 125 -14.66 -9.26 5.23
C LYS A 125 -15.79 -8.44 5.87
N ARG A 126 -15.45 -7.29 6.47
CA ARG A 126 -16.43 -6.37 7.08
C ARG A 126 -17.13 -5.49 6.06
N VAL A 127 -16.50 -5.32 4.89
CA VAL A 127 -17.05 -4.60 3.74
C VAL A 127 -17.12 -5.62 2.61
N SER A 128 -18.30 -5.77 2.01
CA SER A 128 -18.48 -6.54 0.78
C SER A 128 -18.31 -5.62 -0.42
N ASP A 129 -17.42 -5.96 -1.35
CA ASP A 129 -17.35 -5.32 -2.68
C ASP A 129 -18.54 -5.67 -3.57
N THR A 130 -19.41 -6.56 -3.11
CA THR A 130 -20.70 -6.79 -3.75
C THR A 130 -21.50 -5.49 -3.59
N PRO A 131 -21.80 -4.77 -4.69
CA PRO A 131 -22.82 -3.74 -4.60
C PRO A 131 -24.06 -4.44 -4.03
N PRO A 132 -24.82 -3.79 -3.13
CA PRO A 132 -26.13 -4.32 -2.75
C PRO A 132 -26.83 -4.70 -4.06
N ALA A 133 -27.45 -5.88 -4.11
CA ALA A 133 -28.24 -6.30 -5.26
C ALA A 133 -29.05 -5.09 -5.74
N PRO A 134 -29.12 -4.81 -7.07
CA PRO A 134 -29.87 -3.65 -7.56
C PRO A 134 -31.21 -3.72 -6.85
N ALA A 135 -31.52 -2.70 -6.05
CA ALA A 135 -32.70 -2.71 -5.21
C ALA A 135 -33.88 -3.01 -6.12
N GLN A 136 -34.33 -4.27 -6.12
CA GLN A 136 -35.59 -4.64 -6.72
C GLN A 136 -36.61 -3.99 -5.80
N ASP A 137 -37.06 -2.83 -6.25
CA ASP A 137 -38.18 -2.07 -5.77
C ASP A 137 -38.14 -1.71 -4.28
N LEU A 138 -37.30 -0.73 -3.93
CA LEU A 138 -37.80 0.31 -3.04
C LEU A 138 -38.58 1.32 -3.88
N HIS A 139 -39.63 0.87 -4.56
CA HIS A 139 -40.69 1.76 -5.03
C HIS A 139 -41.37 2.26 -3.77
N LEU A 140 -40.81 3.34 -3.21
CA LEU A 140 -41.37 4.07 -2.10
C LEU A 140 -42.80 4.46 -2.53
N HIS A 141 -43.80 3.68 -2.11
CA HIS A 141 -45.23 3.93 -2.34
C HIS A 141 -45.65 5.16 -1.51
N LEU A 142 -45.03 6.31 -1.74
CA LEU A 142 -45.47 7.58 -1.16
C LEU A 142 -46.71 8.13 -1.87
N HIS A 143 -47.15 7.53 -2.97
CA HIS A 143 -48.28 8.05 -3.76
C HIS A 143 -49.63 7.34 -3.56
N GLU A 144 -49.74 6.30 -2.73
CA GLU A 144 -51.00 5.55 -2.60
C GLU A 144 -51.52 5.39 -1.17
N SER A 145 -51.12 6.27 -0.24
CA SER A 145 -51.83 6.35 1.04
C SER A 145 -53.05 7.25 0.88
N PRO A 146 -54.30 6.70 0.85
CA PRO A 146 -55.52 7.52 0.76
C PRO A 146 -55.61 8.55 1.90
N ARG A 147 -54.90 8.30 3.00
CA ARG A 147 -54.79 9.23 4.13
C ARG A 147 -53.94 10.46 3.82
N ILE A 148 -52.84 10.30 3.08
CA ILE A 148 -51.99 11.42 2.65
C ILE A 148 -52.72 12.26 1.60
N LEU A 149 -53.41 11.61 0.65
CA LEU A 149 -54.22 12.32 -0.34
C LEU A 149 -55.36 13.12 0.31
N GLN A 150 -55.98 12.59 1.37
CA GLN A 150 -57.00 13.33 2.12
C GLN A 150 -56.41 14.53 2.86
N ILE A 151 -55.21 14.40 3.43
CA ILE A 151 -54.53 15.50 4.12
C ILE A 151 -54.20 16.62 3.12
N ILE A 152 -53.69 16.28 1.94
CA ILE A 152 -53.37 17.27 0.90
C ILE A 152 -54.64 17.99 0.42
N LYS A 153 -55.71 17.25 0.13
CA LYS A 153 -56.99 17.86 -0.29
C LYS A 153 -57.56 18.81 0.77
N ASN A 154 -57.51 18.41 2.04
CA ASN A 154 -58.00 19.25 3.12
C ASN A 154 -57.18 20.53 3.25
N ALA A 155 -55.85 20.45 3.09
CA ALA A 155 -54.97 21.62 3.12
C ALA A 155 -55.21 22.57 1.93
N GLU A 156 -55.47 22.03 0.73
CA GLU A 156 -55.81 22.82 -0.45
C GLU A 156 -57.15 23.57 -0.28
N GLU A 157 -58.16 22.92 0.30
CA GLU A 157 -59.46 23.56 0.58
C GLU A 157 -59.37 24.66 1.66
N GLU A 158 -58.46 24.50 2.63
CA GLU A 158 -58.24 25.49 3.69
C GLU A 158 -57.52 26.73 3.13
N LEU A 159 -56.53 26.53 2.25
CA LEU A 159 -55.83 27.61 1.57
C LEU A 159 -56.75 28.42 0.64
N LEU A 160 -57.66 27.74 -0.07
CA LEU A 160 -58.64 28.39 -0.94
C LEU A 160 -59.63 29.26 -0.14
N LYS A 161 -60.01 28.81 1.06
CA LYS A 161 -60.89 29.60 1.95
C LYS A 161 -60.20 30.84 2.51
N GLU A 162 -58.91 30.76 2.82
CA GLU A 162 -58.13 31.94 3.24
C GLU A 162 -58.01 32.95 2.10
N LEU A 163 -57.71 32.50 0.88
CA LEU A 163 -57.65 33.34 -0.33
C LEU A 163 -58.99 34.01 -0.66
N ASP A 164 -60.10 33.31 -0.55
CA ASP A 164 -61.43 33.89 -0.79
C ASP A 164 -61.86 34.87 0.32
N SER A 165 -61.32 34.73 1.54
CA SER A 165 -61.56 35.66 2.64
C SER A 165 -60.78 36.96 2.51
N ASP A 166 -59.58 36.92 1.92
CA ASP A 166 -58.75 38.10 1.65
C ASP A 166 -59.24 38.90 0.42
N ILE A 167 -59.98 38.26 -0.50
CA ILE A 167 -60.56 38.93 -1.69
C ILE A 167 -61.89 39.65 -1.34
N ASN A 168 -62.59 39.22 -0.29
CA ASN A 168 -63.90 39.75 0.11
C ASN A 168 -63.87 40.63 1.39
N ALA A 169 -62.68 41.01 1.88
CA ALA A 169 -62.47 41.97 2.98
C ALA A 169 -62.06 43.35 2.46
#